data_AF-A0A2E0BJ37-F1
#
_entry.id   AF-A0A2E0BJ37-F1
#
_cell.length_a   1.000
_cell.length_b   1.000
_cell.length_c   1.000
_cell.angle_alpha   90.00
_cell.angle_beta   90.00
_cell.angle_gamma   90.00
#
_symmetry.space_group_name_H-M   'P 1'
#
loop_
_entity.id
_entity.type
_entity.pdbx_description
1 polymer ?
#
loop_
_entity_poly.entity_id
_entity_poly.type
_entity_poly.pdbx_seq_one_letter_code
_entity_poly.pdbx_strand_id
1 'polypeptide(L)'
;MPITTTTKKLSVKGENKAPVTTHWKGISMVRNHSFLATVREIINFSAEIDVCRIGLIGSMHSGKSTLSQSIAHAIHKHADLQYKIKVLYKEDLLNFEKTLLALEPVNYIMIFDDVSFMGANANKKQIEMVKSAVTTIRHLDEGRDVKIIVMMNYHYSMGLDKYLRSADFKYITTVDSSENENLINMFGKKYQQKILDFKKYRHMAITKKYWLMKISKDGNLFKYEYRKPFIPILFWNENSLRFIVSPTRQWQDPICSKCSEATTSGELESDVPIDQFCQETEEKWGKGTWLAAVKLNMYVEGMTVYNPKVISCLKYLNKCREKKLITLEAIATHYDLVPKKTRLRKKLSGVVNDE
;
A
#
# COMPACT_ATOMS: atom_id res chain seq x y z
N MET A 1 34.54 -21.12 -6.29
CA MET A 1 35.30 -19.86 -6.46
C MET A 1 34.97 -18.95 -5.29
N PRO A 2 35.95 -18.55 -4.46
CA PRO A 2 35.67 -17.69 -3.32
C PRO A 2 35.43 -16.26 -3.81
N ILE A 3 34.32 -15.66 -3.38
CA ILE A 3 34.00 -14.26 -3.67
C ILE A 3 34.87 -13.40 -2.74
N THR A 4 35.93 -12.83 -3.29
CA THR A 4 36.78 -11.84 -2.65
C THR A 4 35.95 -10.58 -2.38
N THR A 5 35.65 -10.30 -1.12
CA THR A 5 35.01 -9.04 -0.73
C THR A 5 36.10 -7.97 -0.62
N THR A 6 36.38 -7.26 -1.72
CA THR A 6 37.17 -6.02 -1.64
C THR A 6 36.32 -4.94 -0.99
N THR A 7 36.48 -4.78 0.33
CA THR A 7 36.01 -3.62 1.10
C THR A 7 36.78 -2.38 0.62
N LYS A 8 36.24 -1.67 -0.38
CA LYS A 8 36.66 -0.29 -0.65
C LYS A 8 36.24 0.56 0.56
N LYS A 9 37.19 0.96 1.39
CA LYS A 9 37.03 2.08 2.33
C LYS A 9 36.57 3.29 1.51
N LEU A 10 35.34 3.76 1.77
CA LEU A 10 34.82 4.99 1.21
C LEU A 10 35.70 6.15 1.69
N SER A 11 36.30 6.88 0.75
CA SER A 11 37.07 8.08 1.02
C SER A 11 36.15 9.14 1.62
N VAL A 12 36.42 9.54 2.86
CA VAL A 12 35.84 10.74 3.46
C VAL A 12 36.51 11.93 2.78
N LYS A 13 35.85 12.51 1.78
CA LYS A 13 36.14 13.87 1.30
C LYS A 13 34.94 14.73 1.65
N GLY A 14 35.16 15.68 2.55
CA GLY A 14 34.18 16.72 2.83
C GLY A 14 34.09 17.67 1.65
N GLU A 15 32.88 17.88 1.12
CA GLU A 15 32.50 19.04 0.32
C GLU A 15 30.96 19.03 0.18
N ASN A 16 30.34 20.13 0.64
CA ASN A 16 28.89 20.41 0.66
C ASN A 16 27.98 19.47 1.46
N LYS A 17 27.78 19.82 2.75
CA LYS A 17 26.70 19.34 3.64
C LYS A 17 25.30 19.82 3.20
N ALA A 18 25.08 20.08 1.92
CA ALA A 18 23.72 20.27 1.42
C ALA A 18 23.02 18.91 1.49
N PRO A 19 21.76 18.85 1.93
CA PRO A 19 20.97 17.63 1.80
C PRO A 19 20.98 17.16 0.35
N VAL A 20 21.19 15.87 0.13
CA VAL A 20 21.12 15.33 -1.22
C VAL A 20 19.67 15.48 -1.70
N THR A 21 19.44 16.38 -2.64
CA THR A 21 18.17 16.48 -3.35
C THR A 21 18.09 15.36 -4.38
N THR A 22 16.88 14.91 -4.68
CA THR A 22 16.58 13.88 -5.67
C THR A 22 15.36 14.30 -6.47
N HIS A 23 15.11 13.65 -7.60
CA HIS A 23 13.95 13.94 -8.44
C HIS A 23 12.98 12.76 -8.44
N TRP A 24 11.68 13.03 -8.40
CA TRP A 24 10.64 12.04 -8.65
C TRP A 24 9.67 12.58 -9.71
N LYS A 25 9.60 11.88 -10.86
CA LYS A 25 8.86 12.34 -12.05
C LYS A 25 9.18 13.81 -12.41
N GLY A 26 10.46 14.17 -12.38
CA GLY A 26 10.95 15.52 -12.69
C GLY A 26 10.84 16.54 -11.56
N ILE A 27 10.18 16.22 -10.43
CA ILE A 27 9.99 17.16 -9.33
C ILE A 27 11.05 16.94 -8.25
N SER A 28 11.77 18.00 -7.88
CA SER A 28 12.81 17.95 -6.85
C SER A 28 12.22 17.74 -5.46
N MET A 29 12.87 16.88 -4.68
CA MET A 29 12.57 16.65 -3.27
C MET A 29 13.85 16.35 -2.49
N VAL A 30 13.82 16.51 -1.18
CA VAL A 30 14.92 16.09 -0.29
C VAL A 30 14.93 14.57 -0.21
N ARG A 31 16.07 13.93 -0.46
CA ARG A 31 16.20 12.45 -0.49
C ARG A 31 15.64 11.77 0.76
N ASN A 32 15.91 12.35 1.94
CA ASN A 32 15.46 11.80 3.22
C ASN A 32 13.95 11.98 3.49
N HIS A 33 13.23 12.71 2.64
CA HIS A 33 11.78 12.88 2.73
C HIS A 33 11.02 11.91 1.82
N SER A 34 11.70 10.92 1.25
CA SER A 34 11.12 10.00 0.27
C SER A 34 9.95 9.19 0.83
N PHE A 35 8.78 9.36 0.23
CA PHE A 35 7.60 8.52 0.49
C PHE A 35 7.81 7.07 0.06
N LEU A 36 8.42 6.83 -1.11
CA LEU A 36 8.67 5.47 -1.58
C LEU A 36 9.63 4.70 -0.66
N ALA A 37 10.54 5.39 0.03
CA ALA A 37 11.40 4.76 1.02
C ALA A 37 10.58 4.22 2.21
N THR A 38 9.57 4.96 2.66
CA THR A 38 8.70 4.51 3.76
C THR A 38 7.81 3.35 3.32
N VAL A 39 7.33 3.37 2.07
CA VAL A 39 6.56 2.26 1.50
C VAL A 39 7.40 0.98 1.41
N ARG A 40 8.67 1.08 1.01
CA ARG A 40 9.57 -0.08 0.99
C ARG A 40 9.80 -0.68 2.37
N GLU A 41 9.90 0.17 3.41
CA GLU A 41 9.96 -0.33 4.80
C GLU A 41 8.70 -1.13 5.16
N ILE A 42 7.53 -0.65 4.77
CA ILE A 42 6.27 -1.37 4.98
C ILE A 42 6.24 -2.69 4.23
N ILE A 43 6.62 -2.70 2.94
CA ILE A 43 6.65 -3.92 2.12
C ILE A 43 7.55 -4.98 2.78
N ASN A 44 8.78 -4.59 3.13
CA ASN A 44 9.74 -5.50 3.75
C ASN A 44 9.22 -6.02 5.10
N PHE A 45 8.60 -5.16 5.91
CA PHE A 45 8.04 -5.57 7.20
C PHE A 45 6.83 -6.52 7.02
N SER A 46 5.95 -6.22 6.07
CA SER A 46 4.76 -7.03 5.76
C SER A 46 5.07 -8.38 5.09
N ALA A 47 6.27 -8.54 4.52
CA ALA A 47 6.73 -9.82 3.99
C ALA A 47 7.01 -10.81 5.13
N GLU A 48 7.56 -10.31 6.25
CA GLU A 48 7.94 -11.14 7.41
C GLU A 48 6.76 -11.40 8.35
N ILE A 49 5.87 -10.43 8.54
CA ILE A 49 4.79 -10.50 9.53
C ILE A 49 3.43 -10.67 8.85
N ASP A 50 2.57 -11.53 9.39
CA ASP A 50 1.27 -11.83 8.77
C ASP A 50 0.32 -10.64 8.73
N VAL A 51 0.41 -9.77 9.74
CA VAL A 51 -0.37 -8.54 9.78
C VAL A 51 0.48 -7.34 10.09
N CYS A 52 0.54 -6.43 9.11
CA CYS A 52 1.15 -5.13 9.23
C CYS A 52 0.06 -4.08 9.44
N ARG A 53 0.21 -3.24 10.47
CA ARG A 53 -0.76 -2.20 10.82
C ARG A 53 -0.19 -0.81 10.56
N ILE A 54 -0.96 0.01 9.87
CA ILE A 54 -0.61 1.38 9.51
C ILE A 54 -1.68 2.32 10.06
N GLY A 55 -1.30 3.21 10.97
CA GLY A 55 -2.17 4.24 11.50
C GLY A 55 -2.01 5.55 10.71
N LEU A 56 -3.12 6.14 10.26
CA LEU A 56 -3.14 7.46 9.63
C LEU A 56 -3.90 8.44 10.53
N ILE A 57 -3.19 9.44 11.05
CA ILE A 57 -3.69 10.38 12.06
C ILE A 57 -3.86 11.77 11.46
N GLY A 58 -4.98 12.43 11.77
CA GLY A 58 -5.20 13.85 11.52
C GLY A 58 -6.65 14.25 11.26
N SER A 59 -6.93 15.55 11.36
CA SER A 59 -8.22 16.19 11.10
C SER A 59 -8.84 15.89 9.72
N MET A 60 -10.14 16.13 9.59
CA MET A 60 -10.85 16.05 8.31
C MET A 60 -10.16 16.91 7.24
N HIS A 61 -10.18 16.46 5.98
CA HIS A 61 -9.56 17.16 4.84
C HIS A 61 -8.03 17.34 4.90
N SER A 62 -7.34 16.68 5.84
CA SER A 62 -5.88 16.71 5.95
C SER A 62 -5.14 15.97 4.83
N GLY A 63 -5.83 15.10 4.09
CA GLY A 63 -5.26 14.25 3.04
C GLY A 63 -5.05 12.78 3.44
N LYS A 64 -5.60 12.31 4.57
CA LYS A 64 -5.50 10.89 5.00
C LYS A 64 -5.99 9.90 3.95
N SER A 65 -7.21 10.05 3.44
CA SER A 65 -7.78 9.12 2.45
C SER A 65 -6.95 9.09 1.16
N THR A 66 -6.47 10.25 0.70
CA THR A 66 -5.54 10.33 -0.43
C THR A 66 -4.20 9.65 -0.13
N LEU A 67 -3.69 9.80 1.10
CA LEU A 67 -2.46 9.16 1.56
C LEU A 67 -2.59 7.65 1.66
N SER A 68 -3.67 7.11 2.28
CA SER A 68 -3.90 5.66 2.38
C SER A 68 -4.01 5.04 0.99
N GLN A 69 -4.73 5.68 0.07
CA GLN A 69 -4.79 5.24 -1.34
C GLN A 69 -3.42 5.29 -2.03
N SER A 70 -2.62 6.33 -1.77
CA SER A 70 -1.26 6.46 -2.35
C SER A 70 -0.31 5.38 -1.81
N ILE A 71 -0.40 5.07 -0.51
CA ILE A 71 0.39 4.00 0.12
C ILE A 71 -0.05 2.65 -0.47
N ALA A 72 -1.36 2.36 -0.49
CA ALA A 72 -1.87 1.12 -1.05
C ALA A 72 -1.45 0.94 -2.51
N HIS A 73 -1.55 2.01 -3.31
CA HIS A 73 -1.08 2.04 -4.70
C HIS A 73 0.40 1.71 -4.83
N ALA A 74 1.23 2.35 -4.00
CA ALA A 74 2.67 2.10 -4.00
C ALA A 74 3.01 0.67 -3.59
N ILE A 75 2.29 0.10 -2.62
CA ILE A 75 2.52 -1.27 -2.15
C ILE A 75 2.18 -2.26 -3.25
N HIS A 76 0.96 -2.26 -3.81
CA HIS A 76 0.59 -3.30 -4.80
C HIS A 76 1.43 -3.21 -6.10
N LYS A 77 1.97 -2.03 -6.42
CA LYS A 77 2.86 -1.83 -7.58
C LYS A 77 4.30 -2.28 -7.36
N HIS A 78 4.78 -2.26 -6.11
CA HIS A 78 6.20 -2.48 -5.79
C HIS A 78 6.48 -3.71 -4.94
N ALA A 79 5.47 -4.31 -4.30
CA ALA A 79 5.62 -5.55 -3.57
C ALA A 79 5.71 -6.73 -4.54
N ASP A 80 6.54 -7.71 -4.20
CA ASP A 80 6.59 -8.99 -4.92
C ASP A 80 5.32 -9.81 -4.66
N LEU A 81 4.78 -9.69 -3.44
CA LEU A 81 3.49 -10.26 -3.05
C LEU A 81 2.35 -9.48 -3.70
N GLN A 82 1.42 -10.20 -4.30
CA GLN A 82 0.21 -9.63 -4.87
C GLN A 82 -0.80 -9.34 -3.76
N TYR A 83 -1.33 -8.12 -3.74
CA TYR A 83 -2.36 -7.67 -2.79
C TYR A 83 -3.61 -7.21 -3.53
N LYS A 84 -4.78 -7.64 -3.04
CA LYS A 84 -6.09 -7.06 -3.39
C LYS A 84 -6.38 -5.89 -2.45
N ILE A 85 -6.89 -4.78 -2.98
CA ILE A 85 -7.17 -3.59 -2.19
C ILE A 85 -8.67 -3.56 -1.88
N LYS A 86 -9.03 -3.34 -0.61
CA LYS A 86 -10.42 -3.15 -0.19
C LYS A 86 -10.52 -1.89 0.65
N VAL A 87 -11.33 -0.93 0.21
CA VAL A 87 -11.69 0.24 1.02
C VAL A 87 -13.01 -0.08 1.72
N LEU A 88 -13.04 0.16 3.03
CA LEU A 88 -14.18 -0.07 3.90
C LEU A 88 -14.64 1.27 4.43
N TYR A 89 -15.86 1.65 4.04
CA TYR A 89 -16.51 2.85 4.51
C TYR A 89 -17.48 2.53 5.65
N LYS A 90 -18.16 3.55 6.17
CA LYS A 90 -19.05 3.45 7.32
C LYS A 90 -20.05 2.28 7.22
N GLU A 91 -20.69 2.08 6.07
CA GLU A 91 -21.70 1.04 5.87
C GLU A 91 -21.09 -0.37 5.92
N ASP A 92 -19.91 -0.55 5.31
CA ASP A 92 -19.18 -1.83 5.34
C ASP A 92 -18.75 -2.20 6.76
N LEU A 93 -18.46 -1.20 7.59
CA LEU A 93 -18.07 -1.37 8.99
C LEU A 93 -19.26 -1.67 9.90
N LEU A 94 -20.45 -1.16 9.57
CA LEU A 94 -21.69 -1.53 10.26
C LEU A 94 -22.08 -2.98 9.96
N ASN A 95 -21.87 -3.45 8.72
CA ASN A 95 -22.21 -4.80 8.24
C ASN A 95 -20.99 -5.72 8.10
N PHE A 96 -19.97 -5.50 8.93
CA PHE A 96 -18.64 -6.07 8.73
C PHE A 96 -18.60 -7.60 8.63
N GLU A 97 -19.44 -8.31 9.37
CA GLU A 97 -19.53 -9.78 9.31
C GLU A 97 -19.88 -10.29 7.89
N LYS A 98 -20.84 -9.66 7.21
CA LYS A 98 -21.18 -9.99 5.82
C LYS A 98 -20.03 -9.65 4.89
N THR A 99 -19.38 -8.51 5.12
CA THR A 99 -18.23 -8.07 4.32
C THR A 99 -17.09 -9.07 4.37
N LEU A 100 -16.82 -9.67 5.54
CA LEU A 100 -15.78 -10.68 5.72
C LEU A 100 -16.08 -12.01 5.05
N LEU A 101 -17.34 -12.46 5.12
CA LEU A 101 -17.76 -13.69 4.44
C LEU A 101 -17.64 -13.58 2.92
N ALA A 102 -17.69 -12.37 2.38
CA ALA A 102 -17.49 -12.09 0.96
C ALA A 102 -16.01 -11.92 0.57
N LEU A 103 -15.06 -11.97 1.52
CA LEU A 103 -13.64 -11.88 1.19
C LEU A 103 -13.10 -13.23 0.73
N GLU A 104 -12.29 -13.18 -0.32
CA GLU A 104 -11.54 -14.30 -0.85
C GLU A 104 -10.28 -14.54 0.00
N PRO A 105 -9.74 -15.77 0.06
CA PRO A 105 -8.52 -16.06 0.83
C PRO A 105 -7.25 -15.59 0.10
N VAL A 106 -7.08 -14.27 -0.03
CA VAL A 106 -5.95 -13.61 -0.72
C VAL A 106 -5.26 -12.60 0.17
N ASN A 107 -4.05 -12.16 -0.19
CA ASN A 107 -3.40 -11.07 0.56
C ASN A 107 -4.17 -9.78 0.34
N TYR A 108 -4.42 -9.03 1.41
CA TYR A 108 -5.21 -7.80 1.35
C TYR A 108 -4.46 -6.57 1.83
N ILE A 109 -4.76 -5.45 1.20
CA ILE A 109 -4.61 -4.12 1.78
C ILE A 109 -6.01 -3.62 2.13
N MET A 110 -6.34 -3.61 3.41
CA MET A 110 -7.63 -3.15 3.92
C MET A 110 -7.51 -1.72 4.42
N ILE A 111 -8.28 -0.81 3.84
CA ILE A 111 -8.32 0.61 4.24
C ILE A 111 -9.63 0.87 4.96
N PHE A 112 -9.55 1.09 6.26
CA PHE A 112 -10.68 1.50 7.08
C PHE A 112 -10.72 3.04 7.09
N ASP A 113 -11.56 3.62 6.23
CA ASP A 113 -11.65 5.09 6.13
C ASP A 113 -12.58 5.65 7.20
N ASP A 114 -12.10 6.70 7.88
CA ASP A 114 -12.77 7.37 9.00
C ASP A 114 -13.33 6.44 10.10
N VAL A 115 -12.49 5.67 10.78
CA VAL A 115 -12.95 4.84 11.92
C VAL A 115 -13.35 5.64 13.16
N SER A 116 -13.20 6.96 13.11
CA SER A 116 -13.52 7.87 14.21
C SER A 116 -15.00 7.80 14.62
N PHE A 117 -15.91 7.48 13.69
CA PHE A 117 -17.34 7.35 13.99
C PHE A 117 -17.66 6.14 14.89
N MET A 118 -16.80 5.11 14.91
CA MET A 118 -17.03 3.91 15.70
C MET A 118 -17.02 4.21 17.21
N GLY A 119 -16.25 5.24 17.61
CA GLY A 119 -16.11 5.71 18.98
C GLY A 119 -17.37 6.30 19.63
N ALA A 120 -18.40 6.65 18.86
CA ALA A 120 -19.58 7.35 19.38
C ALA A 120 -20.81 6.45 19.58
N ASN A 121 -21.08 5.47 18.70
CA ASN A 121 -22.39 4.80 18.66
C ASN A 121 -22.39 3.26 18.52
N ALA A 122 -21.25 2.54 18.56
CA ALA A 122 -21.27 1.06 18.43
C ALA A 122 -19.99 0.36 18.94
N ASN A 123 -19.73 0.41 20.25
CA ASN A 123 -18.34 0.65 20.65
C ASN A 123 -17.48 -0.52 21.17
N LYS A 124 -18.00 -1.74 21.34
CA LYS A 124 -17.16 -2.90 21.73
C LYS A 124 -17.32 -4.08 20.80
N LYS A 125 -18.57 -4.47 20.51
CA LYS A 125 -18.85 -5.63 19.66
C LYS A 125 -18.25 -5.47 18.26
N GLN A 126 -18.33 -4.28 17.64
CA GLN A 126 -17.73 -4.05 16.32
C GLN A 126 -16.20 -4.01 16.35
N ILE A 127 -15.61 -3.45 17.40
CA ILE A 127 -14.15 -3.46 17.58
C ILE A 127 -13.64 -4.89 17.79
N GLU A 128 -14.34 -5.69 18.60
CA GLU A 128 -14.07 -7.12 18.77
C GLU A 128 -14.31 -7.91 17.48
N MET A 129 -15.29 -7.53 16.65
CA MET A 129 -15.46 -8.11 15.32
C MET A 129 -14.30 -7.76 14.38
N VAL A 130 -13.79 -6.53 14.37
CA VAL A 130 -12.57 -6.17 13.61
C VAL A 130 -11.35 -6.96 14.10
N LYS A 131 -11.18 -7.09 15.41
CA LYS A 131 -10.12 -7.92 16.02
C LYS A 131 -10.23 -9.39 15.60
N SER A 132 -11.42 -9.96 15.76
CA SER A 132 -11.73 -11.35 15.39
C SER A 132 -11.48 -11.57 13.92
N ALA A 133 -12.01 -10.71 13.05
CA ALA A 133 -11.84 -10.79 11.60
C ALA A 133 -10.40 -10.75 11.11
N VAL A 134 -9.60 -9.80 11.59
CA VAL A 134 -8.17 -9.71 11.25
C VAL A 134 -7.42 -10.96 11.71
N THR A 135 -7.96 -11.70 12.69
CA THR A 135 -7.46 -13.01 13.11
C THR A 135 -8.02 -14.12 12.22
N THR A 136 -9.32 -14.13 11.94
CA THR A 136 -10.02 -15.14 11.13
C THR A 136 -9.55 -15.15 9.68
N ILE A 137 -9.35 -13.98 9.05
CA ILE A 137 -8.88 -13.89 7.65
C ILE A 137 -7.54 -14.60 7.48
N ARG A 138 -6.68 -14.59 8.52
CA ARG A 138 -5.40 -15.33 8.48
C ARG A 138 -5.57 -16.84 8.40
N HIS A 139 -6.74 -17.36 8.76
CA HIS A 139 -7.06 -18.78 8.84
C HIS A 139 -8.16 -19.19 7.84
N LEU A 140 -8.56 -18.29 6.93
CA LEU A 140 -9.48 -18.62 5.84
C LEU A 140 -8.71 -19.45 4.82
N ASP A 141 -9.05 -20.74 4.77
CA ASP A 141 -8.51 -21.84 3.95
C ASP A 141 -7.25 -22.55 4.46
N GLU A 142 -7.49 -23.67 5.15
CA GLU A 142 -6.70 -24.92 5.09
C GLU A 142 -5.16 -24.77 5.12
N GLY A 143 -4.62 -23.80 5.88
CA GLY A 143 -3.18 -23.67 6.15
C GLY A 143 -2.38 -22.74 5.22
N ARG A 144 -3.01 -21.86 4.44
CA ARG A 144 -2.27 -20.77 3.77
C ARG A 144 -2.27 -19.50 4.61
N ASP A 145 -1.09 -19.11 5.10
CA ASP A 145 -0.91 -17.82 5.76
C ASP A 145 -1.03 -16.68 4.73
N VAL A 146 -2.18 -16.00 4.73
CA VAL A 146 -2.38 -14.77 3.95
C VAL A 146 -1.78 -13.57 4.69
N LYS A 147 -1.11 -12.69 3.94
CA LYS A 147 -0.55 -11.45 4.47
C LYS A 147 -1.59 -10.32 4.37
N ILE A 148 -1.83 -9.62 5.47
CA ILE A 148 -2.81 -8.53 5.55
C ILE A 148 -2.14 -7.24 5.98
N ILE A 149 -2.34 -6.17 5.22
CA ILE A 149 -1.94 -4.82 5.59
C ILE A 149 -3.21 -4.06 5.95
N VAL A 150 -3.32 -3.63 7.20
CA VAL A 150 -4.47 -2.90 7.72
C VAL A 150 -4.12 -1.42 7.86
N MET A 151 -4.82 -0.55 7.15
CA MET A 151 -4.70 0.91 7.26
C MET A 151 -5.90 1.49 8.00
N MET A 152 -5.65 2.17 9.10
CA MET A 152 -6.69 2.77 9.95
C MET A 152 -6.61 4.30 9.87
N ASN A 153 -7.63 4.94 9.29
CA ASN A 153 -7.72 6.40 9.22
C ASN A 153 -8.53 6.95 10.39
N TYR A 154 -7.92 7.75 11.27
CA TYR A 154 -8.62 8.34 12.41
C TYR A 154 -8.27 9.80 12.66
N HIS A 155 -9.25 10.53 13.21
CA HIS A 155 -9.10 11.97 13.49
C HIS A 155 -8.28 12.26 14.73
N TYR A 156 -8.50 11.51 15.80
CA TYR A 156 -7.89 11.76 17.10
C TYR A 156 -7.19 10.50 17.59
N SER A 157 -5.94 10.67 18.02
CA SER A 157 -5.12 9.58 18.54
C SER A 157 -5.63 9.03 19.88
N MET A 158 -6.60 9.65 20.55
CA MET A 158 -7.24 9.11 21.76
C MET A 158 -8.69 8.65 21.52
N GLY A 159 -9.26 8.89 20.35
CA GLY A 159 -10.68 8.58 20.05
C GLY A 159 -10.98 7.10 19.77
N LEU A 160 -9.99 6.21 19.90
CA LEU A 160 -10.09 4.79 19.57
C LEU A 160 -9.54 3.90 20.69
N ASP A 161 -9.99 2.65 20.74
CA ASP A 161 -9.43 1.63 21.61
C ASP A 161 -7.91 1.46 21.42
N LYS A 162 -7.17 1.12 22.49
CA LYS A 162 -5.71 0.99 22.46
C LYS A 162 -5.24 0.00 21.39
N TYR A 163 -6.01 -1.08 21.15
CA TYR A 163 -5.68 -2.06 20.12
C TYR A 163 -5.74 -1.48 18.71
N LEU A 164 -6.77 -0.71 18.38
CA LEU A 164 -6.95 -0.11 17.05
C LEU A 164 -5.93 1.01 16.77
N ARG A 165 -5.34 1.57 17.83
CA ARG A 165 -4.26 2.57 17.75
C ARG A 165 -2.86 1.97 17.71
N SER A 166 -2.73 0.69 18.06
CA SER A 166 -1.47 -0.05 17.93
C SER A 166 -1.23 -0.28 16.43
N ALA A 167 -0.17 0.35 15.93
CA ALA A 167 0.23 0.28 14.54
C ALA A 167 1.75 0.24 14.47
N ASP A 168 2.30 -0.59 13.59
CA ASP A 168 3.74 -0.72 13.34
C ASP A 168 4.30 0.55 12.67
N PHE A 169 3.47 1.17 11.83
CA PHE A 169 3.78 2.43 11.15
C PHE A 169 2.70 3.46 11.41
N LYS A 170 3.09 4.73 11.58
CA LYS A 170 2.14 5.83 11.71
C LYS A 170 2.49 6.98 10.78
N TYR A 171 1.48 7.47 10.08
CA TYR A 171 1.54 8.67 9.24
C TYR A 171 0.66 9.75 9.85
N ILE A 172 1.21 10.94 10.09
CA ILE A 172 0.53 12.06 10.70
C ILE A 172 0.42 13.17 9.65
N THR A 173 -0.82 13.51 9.32
CA THR A 173 -1.17 14.49 8.27
C THR A 173 -1.42 15.88 8.83
N THR A 174 -1.86 15.98 10.09
CA THR A 174 -2.09 17.23 10.83
C THR A 174 -1.83 17.03 12.32
N VAL A 175 -1.50 18.11 13.02
CA VAL A 175 -1.35 18.17 14.49
C VAL A 175 -2.18 19.34 14.98
N ASP A 176 -3.35 19.04 15.52
CA ASP A 176 -4.25 20.04 16.10
C ASP A 176 -3.82 20.40 17.53
N SER A 177 -4.43 21.42 18.13
CA SER A 177 -4.08 21.86 19.49
C SER A 177 -4.27 20.74 20.53
N SER A 178 -5.37 20.00 20.45
CA SER A 178 -5.70 18.88 21.34
C SER A 178 -4.81 17.64 21.14
N GLU A 179 -4.25 17.45 19.94
CA GLU A 179 -3.42 16.29 19.62
C GLU A 179 -1.95 16.48 19.96
N ASN A 180 -1.51 17.71 20.24
CA ASN A 180 -0.10 18.02 20.43
C ASN A 180 0.51 17.27 21.62
N GLU A 181 -0.16 17.31 22.79
CA GLU A 181 0.29 16.58 23.98
C GLU A 181 0.22 15.06 23.77
N ASN A 182 -0.85 14.58 23.12
CA ASN A 182 -1.02 13.16 22.82
C ASN A 182 0.11 12.61 21.95
N LEU A 183 0.52 13.34 20.91
CA LEU A 183 1.60 12.92 20.02
C LEU A 183 2.98 13.02 20.68
N ILE A 184 3.19 14.01 21.55
CA ILE A 184 4.42 14.11 22.37
C ILE A 184 4.50 12.92 23.32
N ASN A 185 3.39 12.54 23.97
CA ASN A 185 3.34 11.38 24.85
C ASN A 185 3.51 10.08 24.06
N MET A 186 2.96 9.99 22.86
CA MET A 186 3.05 8.80 22.01
C MET A 186 4.46 8.56 21.45
N PHE A 187 5.12 9.60 20.93
CA PHE A 187 6.43 9.46 20.28
C PHE A 187 7.62 9.76 21.20
N GLY A 188 7.35 10.41 22.34
CA GLY A 188 8.33 10.80 23.34
C GLY A 188 8.80 12.25 23.18
N LYS A 189 9.18 12.85 24.33
CA LYS A 189 9.64 14.25 24.45
C LYS A 189 10.81 14.60 23.52
N LYS A 190 11.66 13.64 23.17
CA LYS A 190 12.77 13.83 22.22
C LYS A 190 12.34 14.35 20.85
N TYR A 191 11.08 14.15 20.45
CA TYR A 191 10.55 14.60 19.17
C TYR A 191 9.65 15.83 19.24
N GLN A 192 9.51 16.45 20.41
CA GLN A 192 8.65 17.63 20.61
C GLN A 192 8.94 18.74 19.59
N GLN A 193 10.22 19.06 19.35
CA GLN A 193 10.58 20.09 18.38
C GLN A 193 10.14 19.74 16.95
N LYS A 194 10.28 18.47 16.53
CA LYS A 194 9.84 18.02 15.20
C LYS A 194 8.32 18.12 15.04
N ILE A 195 7.56 17.79 16.09
CA ILE A 195 6.09 17.90 16.09
C ILE A 195 5.67 19.37 15.96
N LEU A 196 6.32 20.27 16.69
CA LEU A 196 6.07 21.72 16.59
C LEU A 196 6.44 22.28 15.21
N ASP A 197 7.57 21.87 14.65
CA ASP A 197 8.00 22.28 13.30
C ASP A 197 7.04 21.75 12.24
N PHE A 198 6.56 20.51 12.37
CA PHE A 198 5.53 19.95 11.49
C PHE A 198 4.25 20.78 11.49
N LYS A 199 3.78 21.19 12.68
CA LYS A 199 2.60 22.05 12.83
C LYS A 199 2.79 23.38 12.09
N LYS A 200 3.97 23.99 12.19
CA LYS A 200 4.33 25.23 11.46
C LYS A 200 4.32 25.01 9.95
N TYR A 201 4.95 23.93 9.46
CA TYR A 201 4.98 23.61 8.04
C TYR A 201 3.59 23.37 7.48
N ARG A 202 2.74 22.65 8.21
CA ARG A 202 1.36 22.37 7.82
C ARG A 202 0.53 23.65 7.75
N HIS A 203 0.61 24.51 8.75
CA HIS A 203 -0.09 25.79 8.77
C HIS A 203 0.34 26.68 7.58
N MET A 204 1.64 26.76 7.32
CA MET A 204 2.18 27.49 6.16
C MET A 204 1.69 26.90 4.82
N ALA A 205 1.67 25.56 4.70
CA ALA A 205 1.19 24.88 3.49
C ALA A 205 -0.28 25.21 3.16
N ILE A 206 -1.16 25.30 4.18
CA ILE A 206 -2.58 25.66 3.99
C ILE A 206 -2.74 27.12 3.58
N THR A 207 -2.08 28.02 4.33
CA THR A 207 -2.26 29.48 4.22
C THR A 207 -1.55 30.06 3.01
N LYS A 208 -0.32 29.62 2.72
CA LYS A 208 0.53 30.17 1.65
C LYS A 208 0.60 29.29 0.40
N LYS A 209 0.00 28.10 0.41
CA LYS A 209 0.09 27.09 -0.67
C LYS A 209 1.51 26.57 -0.95
N TYR A 210 2.46 26.83 -0.06
CA TYR A 210 3.78 26.23 -0.07
C TYR A 210 4.28 26.12 1.37
N TRP A 211 5.34 25.34 1.60
CA TRP A 211 6.04 25.36 2.88
C TRP A 211 7.55 25.27 2.68
N LEU A 212 8.28 25.85 3.64
CA LEU A 212 9.73 25.92 3.68
C LEU A 212 10.24 24.99 4.78
N MET A 213 10.96 23.94 4.41
CA MET A 213 11.56 23.00 5.37
C MET A 213 13.03 23.31 5.59
N LYS A 214 13.45 23.33 6.84
CA LYS A 214 14.88 23.37 7.18
C LYS A 214 15.50 22.02 6.88
N ILE A 215 16.58 22.03 6.10
CA ILE A 215 17.23 20.79 5.67
C ILE A 215 18.65 20.63 6.22
N SER A 216 19.23 21.71 6.71
CA SER A 216 20.54 21.73 7.35
C SER A 216 20.46 22.58 8.63
N LYS A 217 21.42 22.35 9.53
CA LYS A 217 21.59 23.20 10.72
C LYS A 217 21.92 24.65 10.33
N ASP A 218 22.55 24.83 9.18
CA ASP A 218 23.01 26.11 8.63
C ASP A 218 21.88 26.96 8.03
N GLY A 219 20.62 26.51 8.13
CA GLY A 219 19.45 27.33 7.81
C GLY A 219 18.93 27.23 6.38
N ASN A 220 19.57 26.43 5.51
CA ASN A 220 19.08 26.24 4.14
C ASN A 220 17.64 25.69 4.14
N LEU A 221 16.76 26.36 3.39
CA LEU A 221 15.34 26.05 3.29
C LEU A 221 15.03 25.38 1.94
N PHE A 222 14.29 24.27 1.97
CA PHE A 222 13.68 23.69 0.78
C PHE A 222 12.24 24.17 0.64
N LYS A 223 11.85 24.66 -0.53
CA LYS A 223 10.46 25.00 -0.83
C LYS A 223 9.75 23.80 -1.45
N TYR A 224 8.58 23.47 -0.92
CA TYR A 224 7.62 22.56 -1.55
C TYR A 224 6.32 23.30 -1.84
N GLU A 225 5.70 23.00 -2.98
CA GLU A 225 4.34 23.47 -3.31
C GLU A 225 3.28 22.52 -2.74
N TYR A 226 2.29 23.08 -2.05
CA TYR A 226 1.26 22.30 -1.38
C TYR A 226 0.24 21.72 -2.37
N ARG A 227 0.10 20.39 -2.32
CA ARG A 227 -0.72 19.58 -3.25
C ARG A 227 -0.27 19.70 -4.72
N LYS A 228 0.98 20.12 -4.96
CA LYS A 228 1.59 20.17 -6.29
C LYS A 228 3.02 19.60 -6.27
N PRO A 229 3.17 18.27 -6.24
CA PRO A 229 2.15 17.25 -5.96
C PRO A 229 2.11 16.89 -4.47
N PHE A 230 2.96 17.50 -3.65
CA PHE A 230 3.32 16.96 -2.35
C PHE A 230 2.48 17.54 -1.21
N ILE A 231 2.24 16.70 -0.19
CA ILE A 231 1.75 17.10 1.13
C ILE A 231 2.79 16.75 2.19
N PRO A 232 3.02 17.63 3.20
CA PRO A 232 3.95 17.35 4.27
C PRO A 232 3.34 16.29 5.20
N ILE A 233 4.12 15.27 5.55
CA ILE A 233 3.71 14.19 6.46
C ILE A 233 4.81 13.93 7.49
N LEU A 234 4.41 13.59 8.71
CA LEU A 234 5.31 13.04 9.71
C LEU A 234 5.12 11.53 9.74
N PHE A 235 6.21 10.77 9.60
CA PHE A 235 6.20 9.31 9.55
C PHE A 235 6.96 8.73 10.73
N TRP A 236 6.41 7.68 11.30
CA TRP A 236 6.94 6.94 12.43
C TRP A 236 6.96 5.43 12.15
N ASN A 237 8.05 4.76 12.54
CA ASN A 237 8.30 3.33 12.34
C ASN A 237 8.84 2.63 13.60
N GLU A 238 8.30 2.97 14.77
CA GLU A 238 8.78 2.57 16.11
C GLU A 238 10.18 3.12 16.49
N ASN A 239 11.15 3.07 15.58
CA ASN A 239 12.52 3.49 15.83
C ASN A 239 12.71 5.01 15.68
N SER A 240 12.06 5.63 14.69
CA SER A 240 12.33 7.02 14.32
C SER A 240 11.08 7.81 13.95
N LEU A 241 11.14 9.13 14.14
CA LEU A 241 10.15 10.09 13.64
C LEU A 241 10.80 11.00 12.60
N ARG A 242 10.30 10.99 11.35
CA ARG A 242 10.89 11.71 10.23
C ARG A 242 9.86 12.47 9.40
N PHE A 243 10.30 13.57 8.81
CA PHE A 243 9.50 14.28 7.82
C PHE A 243 9.60 13.58 6.47
N ILE A 244 8.46 13.42 5.83
CA ILE A 244 8.36 12.93 4.46
C ILE A 244 7.40 13.79 3.65
N VAL A 245 7.41 13.59 2.34
CA VAL A 245 6.47 14.23 1.42
C VAL A 245 5.69 13.16 0.68
N SER A 246 4.36 13.14 0.84
CA SER A 246 3.50 12.21 0.10
C SER A 246 2.97 12.89 -1.16
N PRO A 247 2.91 12.19 -2.31
CA PRO A 247 2.21 12.70 -3.48
C PRO A 247 0.69 12.68 -3.27
N THR A 248 -0.05 13.34 -4.16
CA THR A 248 -1.46 13.03 -4.40
C THR A 248 -1.57 11.73 -5.20
N ARG A 249 -2.67 10.98 -4.97
CA ARG A 249 -2.89 9.68 -5.64
C ARG A 249 -2.89 9.82 -7.16
N GLN A 250 -3.56 10.85 -7.67
CA GLN A 250 -3.69 11.12 -9.11
C GLN A 250 -2.34 11.46 -9.76
N TRP A 251 -1.49 12.22 -9.07
CA TRP A 251 -0.15 12.52 -9.61
C TRP A 251 0.76 11.29 -9.58
N GLN A 252 0.63 10.46 -8.54
CA GLN A 252 1.46 9.26 -8.40
C GLN A 252 1.29 8.32 -9.58
N ASP A 253 0.06 8.05 -10.01
CA ASP A 253 -0.28 7.44 -11.30
C ASP A 253 -1.77 7.76 -11.61
N PRO A 254 -2.10 8.47 -12.70
CA PRO A 254 -3.45 9.00 -12.93
C PRO A 254 -4.55 7.94 -12.98
N ILE A 255 -4.26 6.77 -13.56
CA ILE A 255 -5.22 5.69 -13.78
C ILE A 255 -4.64 4.39 -13.21
N CYS A 256 -5.46 3.62 -12.48
CA CYS A 256 -5.13 2.27 -12.03
C CYS A 256 -6.40 1.47 -11.76
N SER A 257 -6.67 0.46 -12.58
CA SER A 257 -7.85 -0.42 -12.47
C SER A 257 -8.03 -1.02 -11.08
N LYS A 258 -6.96 -1.62 -10.54
CA LYS A 258 -6.96 -2.23 -9.18
C LYS A 258 -7.36 -1.25 -8.07
N CYS A 259 -6.98 0.03 -8.19
CA CYS A 259 -7.38 1.04 -7.21
C CYS A 259 -8.82 1.51 -7.42
N SER A 260 -9.30 1.55 -8.66
CA SER A 260 -10.67 1.94 -9.00
C SER A 260 -11.69 0.89 -8.55
N GLU A 261 -11.38 -0.40 -8.72
CA GLU A 261 -12.22 -1.51 -8.23
C GLU A 261 -12.30 -1.56 -6.70
N ALA A 262 -11.30 -1.03 -6.00
CA ALA A 262 -11.24 -1.08 -4.55
C ALA A 262 -12.30 -0.20 -3.85
N THR A 263 -12.83 0.82 -4.55
CA THR A 263 -13.79 1.80 -4.02
C THR A 263 -15.24 1.50 -4.35
N THR A 264 -15.51 0.64 -5.32
CA THR A 264 -16.85 0.37 -5.84
C THR A 264 -17.23 -1.08 -5.54
N SER A 265 -18.39 -1.27 -4.92
CA SER A 265 -19.07 -2.57 -4.87
C SER A 265 -19.75 -2.93 -6.21
N GLY A 266 -19.52 -2.13 -7.26
CA GLY A 266 -20.14 -2.25 -8.58
C GLY A 266 -19.11 -2.28 -9.69
N GLU A 267 -19.49 -2.95 -10.78
CA GLU A 267 -18.77 -3.05 -12.04
C GLU A 267 -18.37 -1.63 -12.52
N LEU A 268 -17.09 -1.45 -12.88
CA LEU A 268 -16.67 -0.24 -13.57
C LEU A 268 -17.43 -0.17 -14.90
N GLU A 269 -18.13 0.92 -15.16
CA GLU A 269 -18.72 1.16 -16.49
C GLU A 269 -17.58 1.21 -17.51
N SER A 270 -17.57 0.24 -18.42
CA SER A 270 -16.57 0.15 -19.47
C SER A 270 -16.86 1.20 -20.55
N ASP A 271 -15.93 2.11 -20.81
CA ASP A 271 -16.02 3.08 -21.91
C ASP A 271 -16.11 2.41 -23.30
N VAL A 272 -15.76 1.13 -23.39
CA VAL A 272 -15.83 0.30 -24.60
C VAL A 272 -16.75 -0.89 -24.34
N PRO A 273 -17.70 -1.21 -25.24
CA PRO A 273 -18.51 -2.42 -25.12
C PRO A 273 -17.63 -3.65 -24.97
N ILE A 274 -17.82 -4.41 -23.88
CA ILE A 274 -17.00 -5.59 -23.53
C ILE A 274 -16.97 -6.60 -24.69
N ASP A 275 -18.08 -6.78 -25.38
CA ASP A 275 -18.19 -7.71 -26.51
C ASP A 275 -17.26 -7.31 -27.67
N GLN A 276 -17.19 -6.02 -28.00
CA GLN A 276 -16.30 -5.51 -29.04
C GLN A 276 -14.84 -5.72 -28.63
N PHE A 277 -14.48 -5.37 -27.39
CA PHE A 277 -13.11 -5.56 -26.88
C PHE A 277 -12.69 -7.03 -26.89
N CYS A 278 -13.58 -7.94 -26.48
CA CYS A 278 -13.32 -9.37 -26.50
C CYS A 278 -13.17 -9.88 -27.94
N GLN A 279 -14.01 -9.45 -28.89
CA GLN A 279 -13.90 -9.86 -30.29
C GLN A 279 -12.56 -9.42 -30.91
N GLU A 280 -12.19 -8.15 -30.78
CA GLU A 280 -10.94 -7.62 -31.35
C GLU A 280 -9.68 -8.30 -30.74
N THR A 281 -9.74 -8.65 -29.45
CA THR A 281 -8.63 -9.34 -28.78
C THR A 281 -8.57 -10.83 -29.13
N GLU A 282 -9.72 -11.50 -29.23
CA GLU A 282 -9.83 -12.90 -29.68
C GLU A 282 -9.34 -13.07 -31.13
N GLU A 283 -9.67 -12.15 -32.03
CA GLU A 283 -9.19 -12.17 -33.43
C GLU A 283 -7.67 -12.07 -33.53
N LYS A 284 -7.06 -11.26 -32.66
CA LYS A 284 -5.64 -10.94 -32.73
C LYS A 284 -4.73 -11.99 -32.11
N TRP A 285 -5.14 -12.55 -30.97
CA TRP A 285 -4.33 -13.48 -30.19
C TRP A 285 -4.84 -14.92 -30.24
N GLY A 286 -6.02 -15.13 -30.81
CA GLY A 286 -6.76 -16.37 -30.74
C GLY A 286 -7.48 -16.51 -29.40
N LYS A 287 -8.73 -16.94 -29.46
CA LYS A 287 -9.59 -17.16 -28.29
C LYS A 287 -8.94 -18.00 -27.18
N GLY A 288 -8.23 -19.07 -27.54
CA GLY A 288 -7.54 -19.93 -26.58
C GLY A 288 -6.47 -19.19 -25.78
N THR A 289 -5.64 -18.38 -26.46
CA THR A 289 -4.57 -17.58 -25.82
C THR A 289 -5.15 -16.47 -24.97
N TRP A 290 -6.19 -15.79 -25.46
CA TRP A 290 -6.88 -14.72 -24.73
C TRP A 290 -7.51 -15.25 -23.44
N LEU A 291 -8.29 -16.33 -23.52
CA LEU A 291 -8.90 -16.96 -22.35
C LEU A 291 -7.84 -17.46 -21.35
N ALA A 292 -6.71 -17.99 -21.82
CA ALA A 292 -5.61 -18.40 -20.95
C ALA A 292 -5.01 -17.19 -20.20
N ALA A 293 -4.83 -16.06 -20.88
CA ALA A 293 -4.33 -14.83 -20.27
C ALA A 293 -5.31 -14.25 -19.23
N VAL A 294 -6.61 -14.24 -19.53
CA VAL A 294 -7.66 -13.82 -18.59
C VAL A 294 -7.66 -14.71 -17.35
N LYS A 295 -7.69 -16.04 -17.53
CA LYS A 295 -7.65 -17.00 -16.41
C LYS A 295 -6.38 -16.86 -15.56
N LEU A 296 -5.25 -16.51 -16.20
CA LEU A 296 -4.00 -16.26 -15.49
C LEU A 296 -4.03 -14.94 -14.71
N ASN A 297 -4.59 -13.86 -15.27
CA ASN A 297 -4.81 -12.61 -14.54
C ASN A 297 -5.75 -12.81 -13.35
N MET A 298 -6.86 -13.51 -13.54
CA MET A 298 -7.78 -13.85 -12.44
C MET A 298 -7.08 -14.66 -11.35
N TYR A 299 -6.25 -15.64 -11.73
CA TYR A 299 -5.46 -16.42 -10.78
C TYR A 299 -4.40 -15.59 -10.04
N VAL A 300 -3.74 -14.65 -10.72
CA VAL A 300 -2.80 -13.68 -10.12
C VAL A 300 -3.54 -12.77 -9.13
N GLU A 301 -4.80 -12.45 -9.41
CA GLU A 301 -5.71 -11.73 -8.50
C GLU A 301 -6.32 -12.64 -7.42
N GLY A 302 -5.96 -13.92 -7.42
CA GLY A 302 -6.37 -14.91 -6.43
C GLY A 302 -7.77 -15.52 -6.66
N MET A 303 -8.42 -15.17 -7.77
CA MET A 303 -9.68 -15.76 -8.21
C MET A 303 -9.42 -17.07 -8.96
N THR A 304 -10.03 -18.18 -8.53
CA THR A 304 -9.88 -19.48 -9.22
C THR A 304 -11.02 -19.73 -10.20
N VAL A 305 -10.73 -19.62 -11.49
CA VAL A 305 -11.68 -19.92 -12.59
C VAL A 305 -11.37 -21.23 -13.32
N TYR A 306 -10.49 -22.05 -12.75
CA TYR A 306 -10.12 -23.35 -13.29
C TYR A 306 -11.12 -24.42 -12.84
N ASN A 307 -11.21 -25.51 -13.61
CA ASN A 307 -12.09 -26.63 -13.30
C ASN A 307 -11.82 -27.16 -11.86
N PRO A 308 -12.85 -27.52 -11.08
CA PRO A 308 -12.68 -28.09 -9.74
C PRO A 308 -11.65 -29.22 -9.63
N LYS A 309 -11.52 -30.06 -10.66
CA LYS A 309 -10.48 -31.12 -10.70
C LYS A 309 -9.06 -30.54 -10.77
N VAL A 310 -8.85 -29.46 -11.52
CA VAL A 310 -7.57 -28.75 -11.59
C VAL A 310 -7.26 -28.08 -10.26
N ILE A 311 -8.27 -27.46 -9.61
CA ILE A 311 -8.13 -26.86 -8.28
C ILE A 311 -7.77 -27.93 -7.24
N SER A 312 -8.46 -29.08 -7.26
CA SER A 312 -8.17 -30.22 -6.37
C SER A 312 -6.75 -30.75 -6.57
N CYS A 313 -6.32 -30.90 -7.83
CA CYS A 313 -4.94 -31.28 -8.16
C CYS A 313 -3.92 -30.25 -7.67
N LEU A 314 -4.19 -28.95 -7.84
CA LEU A 314 -3.36 -27.86 -7.33
C LEU A 314 -3.26 -27.90 -5.78
N LYS A 315 -4.37 -28.14 -5.09
CA LYS A 315 -4.39 -28.33 -3.62
C LYS A 315 -3.54 -29.52 -3.20
N TYR A 316 -3.68 -30.67 -3.88
CA TYR A 316 -2.85 -31.85 -3.62
C TYR A 316 -1.36 -31.56 -3.84
N LEU A 317 -1.01 -30.93 -4.96
CA LEU A 317 0.35 -30.53 -5.28
C LEU A 317 0.94 -29.61 -4.20
N ASN A 318 0.20 -28.61 -3.75
CA ASN A 318 0.65 -27.70 -2.70
C ASN A 318 0.85 -28.42 -1.36
N LYS A 319 -0.04 -29.35 -1.00
CA LYS A 319 0.11 -30.18 0.20
C LYS A 319 1.36 -31.08 0.15
N CYS A 320 1.69 -31.63 -1.03
CA CYS A 320 2.93 -32.38 -1.24
C CYS A 320 4.18 -31.49 -1.11
N ARG A 321 4.11 -30.24 -1.60
CA ARG A 321 5.19 -29.26 -1.49
C ARG A 321 5.40 -28.77 -0.05
N GLU A 322 4.33 -28.51 0.70
CA GLU A 322 4.39 -28.13 2.12
C GLU A 322 5.07 -29.21 2.97
N LYS A 323 4.77 -30.49 2.68
CA LYS A 323 5.42 -31.64 3.29
C LYS A 323 6.83 -31.94 2.75
N LYS A 324 7.36 -31.09 1.84
CA LYS A 324 8.65 -31.25 1.15
C LYS A 324 8.83 -32.60 0.46
N LEU A 325 7.74 -33.25 0.03
CA LEU A 325 7.78 -34.53 -0.65
C LEU A 325 8.30 -34.39 -2.10
N ILE A 326 8.05 -33.24 -2.73
CA ILE A 326 8.46 -32.95 -4.10
C ILE A 326 8.62 -31.44 -4.33
N THR A 327 9.62 -31.04 -5.12
CA THR A 327 9.82 -29.63 -5.50
C THR A 327 9.15 -29.32 -6.83
N LEU A 328 8.76 -28.06 -7.01
CA LEU A 328 8.15 -27.61 -8.28
C LEU A 328 9.15 -27.70 -9.44
N GLU A 329 10.44 -27.50 -9.15
CA GLU A 329 11.54 -27.60 -10.11
C GLU A 329 11.68 -29.04 -10.63
N ALA A 330 11.65 -30.05 -9.75
CA ALA A 330 11.73 -31.45 -10.16
C ALA A 330 10.56 -31.84 -11.09
N ILE A 331 9.36 -31.34 -10.80
CA ILE A 331 8.17 -31.56 -11.65
C ILE A 331 8.32 -30.81 -12.97
N ALA A 332 8.76 -29.55 -12.93
CA ALA A 332 8.97 -28.75 -14.13
C ALA A 332 10.01 -29.39 -15.06
N THR A 333 11.10 -29.93 -14.51
CA THR A 333 12.08 -30.70 -15.27
C THR A 333 11.49 -31.98 -15.85
N HIS A 334 10.68 -32.72 -15.09
CA HIS A 334 10.03 -33.93 -15.60
C HIS A 334 9.10 -33.67 -16.81
N TYR A 335 8.49 -32.48 -16.86
CA TYR A 335 7.61 -32.07 -17.96
C TYR A 335 8.26 -31.08 -18.96
N ASP A 336 9.59 -30.92 -18.92
CA ASP A 336 10.35 -30.01 -19.79
C ASP A 336 9.84 -28.55 -19.81
N LEU A 337 9.32 -28.08 -18.67
CA LEU A 337 8.79 -26.72 -18.51
C LEU A 337 9.93 -25.75 -18.15
N VAL A 338 10.34 -24.93 -19.12
CA VAL A 338 11.37 -23.90 -18.94
C VAL A 338 10.74 -22.50 -18.85
N PRO A 339 11.16 -21.63 -17.89
CA PRO A 339 10.69 -20.25 -17.82
C PRO A 339 11.00 -19.46 -19.10
N LYS A 340 9.96 -19.00 -19.80
CA LYS A 340 10.10 -18.19 -21.03
C LYS A 340 10.00 -16.69 -20.70
N LYS A 341 10.98 -15.90 -21.15
CA LYS A 341 10.93 -14.43 -21.06
C LYS A 341 10.25 -13.86 -22.30
N THR A 342 9.03 -13.37 -22.17
CA THR A 342 8.26 -12.78 -23.27
C THR A 342 8.05 -11.28 -23.01
N ARG A 343 8.25 -10.44 -24.04
CA ARG A 343 7.94 -9.00 -24.00
C ARG A 343 6.70 -8.72 -24.83
N LEU A 344 5.84 -7.82 -24.37
CA LEU A 344 4.74 -7.29 -25.17
C LEU A 344 5.33 -6.57 -26.40
N ARG A 345 4.99 -7.02 -27.62
CA ARG A 345 5.38 -6.32 -28.85
C ARG A 345 4.41 -5.15 -29.06
N LYS A 346 4.93 -3.92 -29.20
CA LYS A 346 4.13 -2.70 -29.47
C LYS A 346 3.33 -2.87 -30.76
N LYS A 347 2.01 -3.03 -30.64
CA LYS A 347 0.95 -2.58 -31.55
C LYS A 347 -0.40 -2.99 -30.93
N LEU A 348 -1.03 -2.10 -30.17
CA LEU A 348 -2.46 -2.16 -29.83
C LEU A 348 -3.11 -0.87 -30.37
N SER A 349 -3.04 -0.66 -31.69
CA SER A 349 -3.52 0.57 -32.34
C SER A 349 -5.04 0.61 -32.59
N GLY A 350 -5.84 -0.03 -31.72
CA GLY A 350 -7.31 -0.07 -31.86
C GLY A 350 -8.03 0.56 -30.68
N VAL A 351 -7.58 0.25 -29.45
CA VAL A 351 -8.28 0.67 -28.21
C VAL A 351 -7.33 1.29 -27.17
N VAL A 352 -6.04 0.93 -27.19
CA VAL A 352 -5.03 1.48 -26.28
C VAL A 352 -4.11 2.39 -27.07
N ASN A 353 -4.59 3.60 -27.36
CA ASN A 353 -3.71 4.68 -27.78
C ASN A 353 -3.01 5.21 -26.51
N ASP A 354 -1.77 4.80 -26.30
CA ASP A 354 -0.86 5.52 -25.41
C ASP A 354 -0.54 6.86 -26.10
N GLU A 355 -1.27 7.93 -25.76
CA GLU A 355 -0.78 9.31 -25.95
C GLU A 355 0.24 9.68 -24.87
#